data_AF-A0AAJ7C5D1-F1
#
_entry.id   AF-A0AAJ7C5D1-F1
#
_cell.length_a   1.000
_cell.length_b   1.000
_cell.length_c   1.000
_cell.angle_alpha   90.00
_cell.angle_beta   90.00
_cell.angle_gamma   90.00
#
_symmetry.space_group_name_H-M   'P 1'
#
loop_
_entity.id
_entity.type
_entity.pdbx_description
1 polymer ?
#
loop_
_entity_poly.entity_id
_entity_poly.type
_entity_poly.pdbx_seq_one_letter_code
_entity_poly.pdbx_strand_id
1 'polypeptide(L)'
;MASELPPKYQMRLPYELLSGLANSLLNDTIFEIVKGLMEIQHVTEKHLFQQRLQLQNQQKIEIQEALNRASTEQEKMRAKSALRIKHRDELKQTDMKLVLQLDQKVSDQQGILEKAGVPGFYVTNNPMEIQVQMRLCDFIIRLSKMEVPR
;
A
#
# COMPACT_ATOMS: atom_id res chain seq x y z
N MET A 1 10.41 -15.07 16.12
CA MET A 1 9.39 -15.29 15.06
C MET A 1 7.97 -15.26 15.61
N ALA A 2 7.62 -16.11 16.58
CA ALA A 2 6.38 -15.89 17.37
C ALA A 2 6.48 -14.62 18.24
N SER A 3 7.67 -14.30 18.75
CA SER A 3 7.95 -13.20 19.68
C SER A 3 7.69 -11.77 19.16
N GLU A 4 7.59 -11.55 17.85
CA GLU A 4 7.38 -10.22 17.25
C GLU A 4 5.90 -9.93 16.93
N LEU A 5 5.03 -10.90 17.18
CA LEU A 5 3.60 -10.77 17.01
C LEU A 5 2.95 -10.39 18.35
N PRO A 6 1.90 -9.55 18.38
CA PRO A 6 1.09 -9.36 19.59
C PRO A 6 0.68 -10.71 20.21
N PRO A 7 0.68 -10.88 21.55
CA PRO A 7 0.43 -12.17 22.23
C PRO A 7 -0.80 -12.95 21.72
N LYS A 8 -1.84 -12.24 21.26
CA LYS A 8 -3.05 -12.80 20.65
C LYS A 8 -2.83 -13.55 19.32
N TYR A 9 -1.73 -13.30 18.61
CA TYR A 9 -1.32 -14.02 17.40
C TYR A 9 -0.12 -14.95 17.64
N GLN A 10 0.47 -14.91 18.84
CA GLN A 10 1.54 -15.85 19.25
C GLN A 10 1.00 -17.25 19.57
N MET A 11 -0.32 -17.39 19.68
CA MET A 11 -1.02 -18.67 19.69
C MET A 11 -0.85 -19.32 18.32
N ARG A 12 0.35 -19.87 18.12
CA ARG A 12 0.81 -20.80 17.07
C ARG A 12 0.14 -20.54 15.72
N LEU A 13 0.86 -19.93 14.77
CA LEU A 13 0.64 -20.25 13.35
C LEU A 13 0.44 -21.78 13.29
N PRO A 14 -0.76 -22.28 12.97
CA PRO A 14 -1.06 -23.69 13.13
C PRO A 14 0.00 -24.50 12.40
N TYR A 15 0.42 -25.63 12.96
CA TYR A 15 1.39 -26.50 12.28
C TYR A 15 0.89 -26.88 10.87
N GLU A 16 -0.42 -26.97 10.70
CA GLU A 16 -1.10 -27.11 9.42
C GLU A 16 -0.86 -25.95 8.45
N LEU A 17 -0.90 -24.70 8.92
CA LEU A 17 -0.62 -23.52 8.09
C LEU A 17 0.85 -23.48 7.66
N LEU A 18 1.77 -23.79 8.57
CA LEU A 18 3.20 -23.86 8.26
C LEU A 18 3.51 -25.01 7.29
N SER A 19 2.90 -26.17 7.48
CA SER A 19 3.07 -27.32 6.59
C SER A 19 2.44 -27.06 5.21
N GLY A 20 1.28 -26.42 5.17
CA GLY A 20 0.61 -26.01 3.95
C GLY A 20 1.43 -24.97 3.16
N LEU A 21 1.99 -23.98 3.86
CA LEU A 21 2.90 -23.00 3.26
C LEU A 21 4.15 -23.69 2.73
N ALA A 22 4.79 -24.56 3.52
CA ALA A 22 5.98 -25.30 3.08
C ALA A 22 5.71 -26.09 1.79
N ASN A 23 4.59 -26.81 1.72
CA ASN A 23 4.19 -27.56 0.52
C ASN A 23 3.92 -26.64 -0.68
N SER A 24 3.27 -25.49 -0.46
CA SER A 24 2.97 -24.53 -1.52
C SER A 24 4.24 -23.88 -2.08
N LEU A 25 5.23 -23.67 -1.22
CA LEU A 25 6.53 -23.07 -1.55
C LEU A 25 7.54 -24.06 -2.13
N LEU A 26 7.22 -25.36 -2.21
CA LEU A 26 8.00 -26.32 -3.01
C LEU A 26 7.90 -26.03 -4.51
N ASN A 27 6.89 -25.27 -4.93
CA ASN A 27 6.70 -24.84 -6.30
C ASN A 27 7.16 -23.38 -6.45
N ASP A 28 8.20 -23.16 -7.26
CA ASP A 28 8.76 -21.83 -7.54
C ASP A 28 7.73 -20.82 -8.08
N THR A 29 6.62 -21.32 -8.65
CA THR A 29 5.50 -20.50 -9.14
C THR A 29 4.95 -19.56 -8.06
N ILE A 30 4.88 -19.99 -6.80
CA ILE A 30 4.37 -19.13 -5.72
C ILE A 30 5.32 -17.96 -5.44
N PHE A 31 6.63 -18.21 -5.46
CA PHE A 31 7.61 -17.15 -5.29
C PHE A 31 7.55 -16.13 -6.44
N GLU A 32 7.39 -16.59 -7.68
CA GLU A 32 7.24 -15.71 -8.85
C GLU A 32 5.93 -14.90 -8.79
N ILE A 33 4.82 -15.48 -8.33
CA ILE A 33 3.57 -14.75 -8.11
C ILE A 33 3.76 -13.64 -7.06
N VAL A 34 4.32 -13.96 -5.90
CA VAL A 34 4.55 -12.96 -4.85
C VAL A 34 5.48 -11.86 -5.33
N LYS A 35 6.56 -12.19 -6.05
CA LYS A 35 7.49 -11.23 -6.63
C LYS A 35 6.80 -10.32 -7.66
N GLY A 36 5.99 -10.88 -8.56
CA GLY A 36 5.22 -10.11 -9.52
C GLY A 36 4.23 -9.16 -8.85
N LEU A 37 3.54 -9.61 -7.79
CA LEU A 37 2.63 -8.77 -7.01
C LEU A 37 3.36 -7.62 -6.30
N MET A 38 4.57 -7.86 -5.79
CA MET A 38 5.42 -6.81 -5.20
C MET A 38 5.84 -5.76 -6.23
N GLU A 39 6.24 -6.18 -7.43
CA GLU A 39 6.62 -5.26 -8.50
C GLU A 39 5.44 -4.39 -8.92
N ILE A 40 4.25 -5.00 -9.10
CA ILE A 40 3.01 -4.28 -9.40
C ILE A 40 2.66 -3.29 -8.29
N GLN A 41 2.80 -3.69 -7.02
CA GLN A 41 2.59 -2.81 -5.88
C GLN A 41 3.52 -1.61 -5.93
N HIS A 42 4.83 -1.84 -6.11
CA HIS A 42 5.83 -0.79 -6.13
C HIS A 42 5.59 0.23 -7.24
N VAL A 43 5.28 -0.24 -8.45
CA VAL A 43 4.95 0.63 -9.59
C VAL A 43 3.69 1.45 -9.31
N THR A 44 2.66 0.82 -8.72
CA THR A 44 1.41 1.49 -8.37
C THR A 44 1.62 2.57 -7.30
N GLU A 45 2.31 2.25 -6.20
CA GLU A 45 2.63 3.19 -5.14
C GLU A 45 3.43 4.38 -5.66
N LYS A 46 4.43 4.12 -6.52
CA LYS A 46 5.21 5.17 -7.17
C LYS A 46 4.35 6.08 -8.03
N HIS A 47 3.42 5.51 -8.81
CA HIS A 47 2.50 6.28 -9.64
C HIS A 47 1.57 7.16 -8.79
N LEU A 48 0.95 6.60 -7.75
CA LEU A 48 0.05 7.34 -6.85
C LEU A 48 0.79 8.46 -6.09
N PHE A 49 2.02 8.19 -5.66
CA PHE A 49 2.87 9.22 -5.06
C PHE A 49 3.19 10.36 -6.04
N GLN A 50 3.55 10.02 -7.29
CA GLN A 50 3.80 11.03 -8.32
C GLN A 50 2.55 11.86 -8.63
N GLN A 51 1.36 11.25 -8.66
CA GLN A 51 0.09 11.96 -8.85
C GLN A 51 -0.14 12.98 -7.73
N ARG A 52 0.07 12.59 -6.47
CA ARG A 52 -0.04 13.51 -5.31
C ARG A 52 0.96 14.66 -5.41
N LEU A 53 2.20 14.36 -5.79
CA LEU A 53 3.26 15.37 -5.92
C LEU A 53 2.96 16.37 -7.03
N GLN A 54 2.44 15.92 -8.17
CA GLN A 54 2.01 16.79 -9.26
C GLN A 54 0.93 17.77 -8.82
N LEU A 55 -0.08 17.31 -8.08
CA LEU A 55 -1.12 18.17 -7.52
C LEU A 55 -0.50 19.25 -6.61
N GLN A 56 0.36 18.87 -5.67
CA GLN A 56 1.01 19.82 -4.77
C GLN A 56 1.85 20.87 -5.51
N ASN A 57 2.56 20.46 -6.57
CA ASN A 57 3.33 21.37 -7.40
C ASN A 57 2.42 22.34 -8.16
N GLN A 58 1.30 21.85 -8.72
CA GLN A 58 0.30 22.69 -9.39
C GLN A 58 -0.29 23.74 -8.42
N GLN A 59 -0.59 23.34 -7.19
CA GLN A 59 -1.10 24.24 -6.15
C GLN A 59 -0.08 25.34 -5.78
N LYS A 60 1.21 24.99 -5.70
CA LYS A 60 2.29 25.99 -5.48
C LYS A 60 2.36 27.00 -6.62
N ILE A 61 2.27 26.55 -7.87
CA ILE A 61 2.27 27.42 -9.05
C ILE A 61 1.05 28.34 -9.03
N GLU A 62 -0.15 27.81 -8.77
CA GLU A 62 -1.39 28.59 -8.72
C GLU A 62 -1.34 29.69 -7.64
N ILE A 63 -0.76 29.40 -6.47
CA ILE A 63 -0.53 30.42 -5.43
C ILE A 63 0.42 31.51 -5.94
N GLN A 64 1.54 31.14 -6.57
CA GLN A 64 2.51 32.11 -7.07
C GLN A 64 1.91 33.00 -8.17
N GLU A 65 1.15 32.42 -9.09
CA GLU A 65 0.45 33.17 -10.14
C GLU A 65 -0.58 34.13 -9.56
N ALA A 66 -1.37 33.69 -8.58
CA ALA A 66 -2.36 34.54 -7.92
C ALA A 66 -1.71 35.71 -7.18
N LEU A 67 -0.55 35.48 -6.55
CA LEU A 67 0.22 36.55 -5.91
C LEU A 67 0.81 37.55 -6.91
N ASN A 68 1.23 37.08 -8.09
CA ASN A 68 1.77 37.93 -9.14
C ASN A 68 0.68 38.76 -9.86
N ARG A 69 -0.55 38.24 -9.94
CA ARG A 69 -1.69 38.94 -10.58
C ARG A 69 -2.34 39.99 -9.68
N ALA A 70 -2.21 39.87 -8.36
CA ALA A 70 -2.83 40.79 -7.41
C ALA A 70 -1.97 42.05 -7.20
N SER A 71 -2.57 43.22 -7.39
CA SER A 71 -1.90 44.52 -7.33
C SER A 71 -1.74 45.04 -5.90
N THR A 72 -2.68 44.70 -5.01
CA THR A 72 -2.68 45.15 -3.62
C THR A 72 -2.43 44.00 -2.64
N GLU A 73 -1.86 44.32 -1.48
CA GLU A 73 -1.67 43.33 -0.40
C GLU A 73 -2.99 42.75 0.11
N GLN A 74 -4.07 43.55 0.08
CA GLN A 74 -5.41 43.10 0.48
C GLN A 74 -5.97 42.05 -0.50
N GLU A 75 -5.77 42.24 -1.80
CA GLU A 75 -6.15 41.25 -2.83
C GLU A 75 -5.31 39.97 -2.73
N LYS A 76 -3.99 40.09 -2.53
CA LYS A 76 -3.10 38.95 -2.31
C LYS A 76 -3.54 38.11 -1.11
N MET A 77 -3.88 38.76 0.01
CA MET A 77 -4.32 38.08 1.23
C MET A 77 -5.63 37.31 1.00
N ARG A 78 -6.62 37.96 0.34
CA ARG A 78 -7.91 37.33 0.03
C ARG A 78 -7.74 36.14 -0.93
N ALA A 79 -6.99 36.33 -2.02
CA ALA A 79 -6.73 35.29 -3.02
C ALA A 79 -6.01 34.08 -2.40
N LYS A 80 -4.97 34.33 -1.57
CA LYS A 80 -4.23 33.27 -0.87
C LYS A 80 -5.11 32.50 0.12
N SER A 81 -6.00 33.18 0.85
CA SER A 81 -6.93 32.52 1.77
C SER A 81 -7.93 31.64 1.03
N ALA A 82 -8.52 32.14 -0.05
CA ALA A 82 -9.48 31.39 -0.87
C ALA A 82 -8.83 30.15 -1.50
N LEU A 83 -7.63 30.31 -2.08
CA LEU A 83 -6.87 29.20 -2.67
C LEU A 83 -6.49 28.15 -1.63
N ARG A 84 -6.08 28.54 -0.41
CA ARG A 84 -5.77 27.59 0.66
C ARG A 84 -6.94 26.68 1.01
N ILE A 85 -8.16 27.23 1.07
CA ILE A 85 -9.36 26.44 1.37
C ILE A 85 -9.62 25.45 0.23
N LYS A 86 -9.63 25.94 -1.02
CA LYS A 86 -9.80 25.12 -2.23
C LYS A 86 -8.76 23.98 -2.29
N HIS A 87 -7.47 24.32 -2.16
CA HIS A 87 -6.36 23.37 -2.25
C HIS A 87 -6.40 22.30 -1.15
N ARG A 88 -6.82 22.67 0.06
CA ARG A 88 -6.99 21.71 1.16
C ARG A 88 -8.08 20.69 0.84
N ASP A 89 -9.22 21.14 0.34
CA ASP A 89 -10.34 20.26 0.05
C ASP A 89 -10.05 19.34 -1.14
N GLU A 90 -9.39 19.88 -2.18
CA GLU A 90 -8.92 19.12 -3.35
C GLU A 90 -7.87 18.08 -2.97
N LEU A 91 -6.91 18.44 -2.10
CA LEU A 91 -5.90 17.49 -1.60
C LEU A 91 -6.56 16.38 -0.79
N LYS A 92 -7.55 16.70 0.05
CA LYS A 92 -8.29 15.70 0.82
C LYS A 92 -9.06 14.73 -0.07
N GLN A 93 -9.74 15.23 -1.10
CA GLN A 93 -10.46 14.39 -2.07
C GLN A 93 -9.50 13.49 -2.86
N THR A 94 -8.37 14.04 -3.28
CA THR A 94 -7.33 13.28 -3.99
C THR A 94 -6.76 12.19 -3.07
N ASP A 95 -6.34 12.54 -1.86
CA ASP A 95 -5.79 11.57 -0.90
C ASP A 95 -6.78 10.44 -0.60
N MET A 96 -8.08 10.74 -0.45
CA MET A 96 -9.12 9.72 -0.30
C MET A 96 -9.19 8.77 -1.51
N LYS A 97 -9.13 9.31 -2.72
CA LYS A 97 -9.13 8.51 -3.95
C LYS A 97 -7.87 7.65 -4.09
N LEU A 98 -6.72 8.15 -3.64
CA LEU A 98 -5.46 7.38 -3.64
C LEU A 98 -5.53 6.21 -2.66
N VAL A 99 -6.08 6.43 -1.45
CA VAL A 99 -6.28 5.35 -0.46
C VAL A 99 -7.22 4.28 -1.00
N LEU A 100 -8.35 4.65 -1.61
CA LEU A 100 -9.27 3.68 -2.22
C LEU A 100 -8.62 2.82 -3.31
N GLN A 101 -7.69 3.39 -4.08
CA GLN A 101 -6.93 2.63 -5.08
C GLN A 101 -5.95 1.65 -4.42
N LEU A 102 -5.31 2.04 -3.31
CA LEU A 102 -4.46 1.15 -2.53
C LEU A 102 -5.27 0.00 -1.92
N ASP A 103 -6.43 0.29 -1.34
CA ASP A 103 -7.33 -0.72 -0.77
C ASP A 103 -7.78 -1.73 -1.84
N GLN A 104 -8.11 -1.25 -3.04
CA GLN A 104 -8.43 -2.13 -4.17
C GLN A 104 -7.25 -3.03 -4.53
N LYS A 105 -6.01 -2.50 -4.53
CA LYS A 105 -4.82 -3.32 -4.80
C LYS A 105 -4.59 -4.39 -3.75
N VAL A 106 -4.82 -4.08 -2.47
CA VAL A 106 -4.76 -5.09 -1.40
C VAL A 106 -5.77 -6.21 -1.66
N SER A 107 -7.01 -5.86 -1.97
CA SER A 107 -8.07 -6.83 -2.30
C SER A 107 -7.72 -7.70 -3.52
N ASP A 108 -7.21 -7.08 -4.59
CA ASP A 108 -6.77 -7.79 -5.80
C ASP A 108 -5.64 -8.80 -5.48
N GLN A 109 -4.63 -8.37 -4.70
CA GLN A 109 -3.51 -9.22 -4.29
C GLN A 109 -3.96 -10.38 -3.41
N GLN A 110 -4.83 -10.13 -2.44
CA GLN A 110 -5.44 -11.18 -1.61
C GLN A 110 -6.14 -12.23 -2.49
N GLY A 111 -6.96 -11.79 -3.44
CA GLY A 111 -7.70 -12.68 -4.33
C GLY A 111 -6.80 -13.47 -5.29
N ILE A 112 -5.68 -12.89 -5.74
CA ILE A 112 -4.68 -13.61 -6.55
C ILE A 112 -3.99 -14.69 -5.73
N LEU A 113 -3.56 -14.38 -4.49
CA LEU A 113 -2.89 -15.33 -3.61
C LEU A 113 -3.82 -16.46 -3.15
N GLU A 114 -5.10 -16.14 -2.89
CA GLU A 114 -6.14 -17.12 -2.60
C GLU A 114 -6.35 -18.08 -3.77
N LYS A 115 -6.49 -17.56 -5.00
CA LYS A 115 -6.64 -18.38 -6.23
C LYS A 115 -5.41 -19.22 -6.56
N ALA A 116 -4.22 -18.72 -6.22
CA ALA A 116 -2.97 -19.47 -6.33
C ALA A 116 -2.85 -20.57 -5.26
N GLY A 117 -3.81 -20.67 -4.34
CA GLY A 117 -3.84 -21.69 -3.30
C GLY A 117 -2.87 -21.43 -2.15
N VAL A 118 -2.38 -20.18 -1.98
CA VAL A 118 -1.43 -19.84 -0.91
C VAL A 118 -2.17 -19.84 0.44
N PRO A 119 -1.81 -20.72 1.38
CA PRO A 119 -2.51 -20.82 2.65
C PRO A 119 -2.45 -19.53 3.47
N GLY A 120 -3.56 -19.18 4.12
CA GLY A 120 -3.67 -17.97 4.95
C GLY A 120 -4.08 -16.71 4.20
N PHE A 121 -4.22 -16.77 2.87
CA PHE A 121 -4.73 -15.68 2.04
C PHE A 121 -6.18 -15.90 1.64
N TYR A 122 -6.98 -14.86 1.82
CA TYR A 122 -8.38 -14.74 1.41
C TYR A 122 -8.74 -13.25 1.41
N VAL A 123 -9.73 -12.85 0.64
CA VAL A 123 -10.15 -11.44 0.57
C VAL A 123 -10.76 -11.00 1.91
N THR A 124 -10.21 -9.95 2.52
CA THR A 124 -10.69 -9.43 3.81
C THR A 124 -10.36 -7.95 3.99
N ASN A 125 -11.29 -7.23 4.60
CA ASN A 125 -11.14 -5.82 5.00
C ASN A 125 -10.84 -5.68 6.51
N ASN A 126 -10.70 -6.79 7.24
CA ASN A 126 -10.37 -6.75 8.66
C ASN A 126 -8.89 -6.34 8.84
N PRO A 127 -8.59 -5.19 9.50
CA PRO A 127 -7.22 -4.70 9.64
C PRO A 127 -6.28 -5.70 10.32
N MET A 128 -6.81 -6.54 11.21
CA MET A 128 -6.02 -7.54 11.92
C MET A 128 -5.64 -8.72 11.03
N GLU A 129 -6.53 -9.14 10.15
CA GLU A 129 -6.28 -10.23 9.20
C GLU A 129 -5.34 -9.77 8.09
N ILE A 130 -5.53 -8.54 7.59
CA ILE A 130 -4.60 -7.90 6.65
C ILE A 130 -3.19 -7.85 7.24
N GLN A 131 -3.03 -7.47 8.52
CA GLN A 131 -1.73 -7.49 9.18
C GLN A 131 -1.10 -8.89 9.21
N VAL A 132 -1.89 -9.94 9.48
CA VAL A 132 -1.39 -11.31 9.45
C VAL A 132 -0.95 -11.70 8.03
N GLN A 133 -1.76 -11.42 7.01
CA GLN A 133 -1.43 -11.69 5.61
C GLN A 133 -0.17 -10.95 5.14
N MET A 134 0.03 -9.70 5.55
CA MET A 134 1.26 -8.96 5.26
C MET A 134 2.49 -9.64 5.89
N ARG A 135 2.38 -10.12 7.13
CA ARG A 135 3.47 -10.87 7.79
C ARG A 135 3.76 -12.20 7.09
N LEU A 136 2.74 -12.86 6.55
CA LEU A 136 2.90 -14.06 5.72
C LEU A 136 3.62 -13.74 4.41
N CYS A 137 3.28 -12.64 3.72
CA CYS A 137 4.02 -12.15 2.55
C CYS A 137 5.50 -11.91 2.88
N ASP A 138 5.80 -11.16 3.95
CA ASP A 138 7.17 -10.89 4.40
C ASP A 138 7.96 -12.18 4.68
N PHE A 139 7.28 -13.21 5.17
CA PHE A 139 7.88 -14.51 5.41
C PHE A 139 8.20 -15.24 4.10
N ILE A 140 7.24 -15.31 3.16
CA ILE A 140 7.44 -15.93 1.84
C ILE A 140 8.60 -15.26 1.09
N ILE A 141 8.68 -13.93 1.11
CA ILE A 141 9.75 -13.15 0.45
C ILE A 141 11.12 -13.40 1.10
N ARG A 142 11.17 -13.62 2.42
CA ARG A 142 12.43 -13.96 3.09
C ARG A 142 12.88 -15.37 2.75
N LEU A 143 11.96 -16.34 2.72
CA LEU A 143 12.27 -17.71 2.34
C LEU A 143 12.83 -17.81 0.92
N SER A 144 12.31 -17.04 -0.04
CA SER A 144 12.85 -17.03 -1.41
C SER A 144 14.30 -16.55 -1.52
N LYS A 145 14.81 -15.87 -0.48
CA LYS A 145 16.18 -15.35 -0.40
C LYS A 145 17.11 -16.19 0.46
N MET A 146 16.60 -17.23 1.12
CA MET A 146 17.42 -18.12 1.94
C MET A 146 18.08 -19.18 1.06
N GLU A 147 19.41 -19.28 1.13
CA GLU A 147 20.12 -20.43 0.60
C GLU A 147 19.89 -21.62 1.55
N VAL A 148 19.32 -22.71 1.03
CA VAL A 148 19.17 -23.95 1.80
C VAL A 148 20.59 -24.50 2.07
N PRO A 149 20.99 -24.69 3.35
CA PRO A 149 22.26 -25.32 3.67
C PRO A 149 22.30 -26.70 3.02
N ARG A 150 23.32 -26.94 2.18
CA ARG A 150 23.59 -28.25 1.57
C ARG A 150 24.16 -29.23 2.59
#